data_AF-A0A935XX95-F1
#
_entry.id   AF-A0A935XX95-F1
#
_cell.length_a   1.000
_cell.length_b   1.000
_cell.length_c   1.000
_cell.angle_alpha   90.00
_cell.angle_beta   90.00
_cell.angle_gamma   90.00
#
_symmetry.space_group_name_H-M   'P 1'
#
loop_
_entity.id
_entity.type
_entity.pdbx_description
1 polymer ?
#
loop_
_entity_poly.entity_id
_entity_poly.type
_entity_poly.pdbx_seq_one_letter_code
_entity_poly.pdbx_strand_id
1 'polypeptide(L)'
;MAPASWDEAKVICTLNGGHLAVINDQSENEYVSSKLMGQTAWIGGTDENTEGLFEWVNREGFIYRNWLIGQPNNMNGNEDYIELRPDGYWNDQNGASSREFVCEIPCWTLTQIEGPKRGTEVPCGTHRITYVASKDGGKDTCSFNVQVKCDSLEKYCNSRGRDSRHMWVDSVSISTLHHHSGNNGGYYKNITECPEIYSGQTYTVSLLLDMQVLSTMCTGRWG
;
A
#
# COMPACT_ATOMS: atom_id res chain seq x y z
N MET A 1 17.60 5.90 -14.75
CA MET A 1 18.61 4.99 -15.33
C MET A 1 18.93 5.54 -16.72
N ALA A 2 20.06 5.18 -17.33
CA ALA A 2 20.32 5.62 -18.71
C ALA A 2 19.48 4.79 -19.68
N PRO A 3 19.09 5.34 -20.85
CA PRO A 3 18.46 4.58 -21.92
C PRO A 3 19.27 3.32 -22.30
N ALA A 4 18.58 2.24 -22.65
CA ALA A 4 19.18 0.93 -22.91
C ALA A 4 18.46 0.20 -24.05
N SER A 5 19.12 -0.79 -24.65
CA SER A 5 18.44 -1.76 -25.54
C SER A 5 17.40 -2.57 -24.73
N TRP A 6 16.47 -3.24 -25.41
CA TRP A 6 15.41 -3.97 -24.72
C TRP A 6 15.98 -5.09 -23.81
N ASP A 7 16.96 -5.85 -24.32
CA ASP A 7 17.64 -6.90 -23.55
C ASP A 7 18.39 -6.36 -22.33
N GLU A 8 19.11 -5.24 -22.49
CA GLU A 8 19.79 -4.58 -21.38
C GLU A 8 18.79 -4.07 -20.35
N ALA A 9 17.69 -3.46 -20.79
CA ALA A 9 16.63 -2.99 -19.91
C ALA A 9 15.97 -4.13 -19.13
N LYS A 10 15.71 -5.27 -19.78
CA LYS A 10 15.22 -6.50 -19.14
C LYS A 10 16.17 -6.97 -18.05
N VAL A 11 17.47 -7.07 -18.35
CA VAL A 11 18.49 -7.45 -17.36
C VAL A 11 18.53 -6.45 -16.20
N ILE A 12 18.49 -5.15 -16.47
CA ILE A 12 18.50 -4.11 -15.43
C ILE A 12 17.28 -4.25 -14.51
N CYS A 13 16.08 -4.44 -15.07
CA CYS A 13 14.88 -4.63 -14.25
C CYS A 13 14.95 -5.91 -13.41
N THR A 14 15.45 -7.01 -13.97
CA THR A 14 15.69 -8.26 -13.23
C THR A 14 16.67 -8.08 -12.09
N LEU A 15 17.79 -7.36 -12.31
CA LEU A 15 18.77 -7.08 -11.26
C LEU A 15 18.21 -6.18 -10.13
N ASN A 16 17.18 -5.38 -10.43
CA ASN A 16 16.44 -4.59 -9.43
C ASN A 16 15.29 -5.37 -8.77
N GLY A 17 15.21 -6.69 -9.00
CA GLY A 17 14.21 -7.56 -8.40
C GLY A 17 12.81 -7.34 -8.96
N GLY A 18 12.71 -7.09 -10.27
CA GLY A 18 11.46 -6.95 -11.00
C GLY A 18 11.59 -7.44 -12.44
N HIS A 19 10.77 -6.90 -13.33
CA HIS A 19 10.85 -7.14 -14.77
C HIS A 19 10.48 -5.87 -15.53
N LEU A 20 10.64 -5.86 -16.86
CA LEU A 20 10.06 -4.80 -17.67
C LEU A 20 8.54 -4.77 -17.47
N ALA A 21 7.97 -3.57 -17.42
CA ALA A 21 6.58 -3.37 -17.03
C ALA A 21 5.59 -4.14 -17.89
N VAL A 22 4.63 -4.78 -17.26
CA VAL A 22 3.51 -5.47 -17.90
C VAL A 22 2.28 -4.59 -17.76
N ILE A 23 1.52 -4.43 -18.83
CA ILE A 23 0.36 -3.52 -18.84
C ILE A 23 -0.91 -4.34 -19.00
N ASN A 24 -1.66 -4.48 -17.92
CA ASN A 24 -2.83 -5.35 -17.84
C ASN A 24 -4.16 -4.61 -18.01
N ASP A 25 -4.18 -3.29 -17.87
CA ASP A 25 -5.36 -2.47 -18.08
C ASP A 25 -5.07 -1.03 -18.52
N GLN A 26 -6.14 -0.31 -18.84
CA GLN A 26 -6.07 1.07 -19.30
C GLN A 26 -5.53 2.03 -18.23
N SER A 27 -5.86 1.82 -16.95
CA SER A 27 -5.42 2.71 -15.86
C SER A 27 -3.91 2.62 -15.66
N GLU A 28 -3.37 1.40 -15.73
CA GLU A 28 -1.92 1.16 -15.71
C GLU A 28 -1.23 1.81 -16.91
N ASN A 29 -1.77 1.62 -18.12
CA ASN A 29 -1.22 2.21 -19.34
C ASN A 29 -1.14 3.75 -19.26
N GLU A 30 -2.22 4.39 -18.83
CA GLU A 30 -2.31 5.84 -18.65
C GLU A 30 -1.38 6.33 -17.54
N TYR A 31 -1.26 5.57 -16.45
CA TYR A 31 -0.34 5.89 -15.38
C TYR A 31 1.10 5.93 -15.88
N VAL A 32 1.56 4.86 -16.56
CA VAL A 32 2.94 4.74 -17.05
C VAL A 32 3.23 5.80 -18.13
N SER A 33 2.34 5.96 -19.12
CA SER A 33 2.56 6.93 -20.21
C SER A 33 2.65 8.37 -19.70
N SER A 34 1.88 8.72 -18.66
CA SER A 34 1.93 10.04 -18.03
C SER A 34 3.31 10.39 -17.43
N LYS A 35 4.16 9.39 -17.13
CA LYS A 35 5.49 9.59 -16.55
C LYS A 35 6.58 9.79 -17.60
N LEU A 36 6.31 9.53 -18.87
CA LEU A 36 7.34 9.52 -19.90
C LEU A 36 7.80 10.91 -20.34
N MET A 37 7.06 11.98 -20.00
CA MET A 37 7.46 13.38 -20.25
C MET A 37 7.96 13.66 -21.69
N GLY A 38 7.35 13.02 -22.70
CA GLY A 38 7.70 13.16 -24.12
C GLY A 38 8.65 12.10 -24.68
N GLN A 39 9.18 11.22 -23.83
CA GLN A 39 10.04 10.09 -24.23
C GLN A 39 9.21 8.84 -24.56
N THR A 40 9.84 7.89 -25.24
CA THR A 40 9.33 6.52 -25.42
C THR A 40 10.09 5.58 -24.50
N ALA A 41 9.42 4.52 -24.05
CA ALA A 41 10.04 3.56 -23.14
C ALA A 41 9.77 2.11 -23.53
N TRP A 42 10.75 1.24 -23.31
CA TRP A 42 10.55 -0.20 -23.37
C TRP A 42 9.60 -0.67 -22.26
N ILE A 43 8.64 -1.51 -22.65
CA ILE A 43 7.81 -2.31 -21.75
C ILE A 43 8.02 -3.80 -22.06
N GLY A 44 7.48 -4.67 -21.20
CA GLY A 44 7.84 -6.08 -21.15
C GLY A 44 7.19 -6.98 -22.20
N GLY A 45 6.60 -6.42 -23.26
CA GLY A 45 5.93 -7.21 -24.29
C GLY A 45 6.88 -7.54 -25.42
N THR A 46 6.82 -8.78 -25.92
CA THR A 46 7.64 -9.25 -27.04
C THR A 46 6.97 -10.40 -27.79
N ASP A 47 7.23 -10.51 -29.09
CA ASP A 47 6.88 -11.67 -29.92
C ASP A 47 8.12 -12.34 -30.53
N GLU A 48 9.31 -12.13 -29.93
CA GLU A 48 10.62 -12.66 -30.37
C GLU A 48 10.64 -14.17 -30.64
N ASN A 49 9.75 -14.92 -29.98
CA ASN A 49 9.63 -16.37 -30.12
C ASN A 49 8.75 -16.77 -31.32
N THR A 50 7.72 -15.99 -31.63
CA THR A 50 6.74 -16.29 -32.69
C THR A 50 6.06 -15.00 -33.12
N GLU A 51 6.48 -14.50 -34.28
CA GLU A 51 5.93 -13.33 -34.94
C GLU A 51 4.39 -13.24 -34.87
N GLY A 52 3.89 -12.09 -34.40
CA GLY A 52 2.47 -11.82 -34.23
C GLY A 52 1.84 -12.42 -32.98
N LEU A 53 2.60 -13.18 -32.17
CA LEU A 53 2.17 -13.73 -30.89
C LEU A 53 2.95 -13.08 -29.74
N PHE A 54 2.47 -11.90 -29.32
CA PHE A 54 3.05 -11.17 -28.20
C PHE A 54 2.78 -11.85 -26.86
N GLU A 55 3.83 -11.90 -26.04
CA GLU A 55 3.86 -12.42 -24.68
C GLU A 55 4.47 -11.37 -23.74
N TRP A 56 4.02 -11.38 -22.48
CA TRP A 56 4.65 -10.58 -21.43
C TRP A 56 5.84 -11.33 -20.82
N VAL A 57 6.89 -10.60 -20.44
CA VAL A 57 8.08 -11.16 -19.75
C VAL A 57 7.75 -11.90 -18.44
N ASN A 58 6.63 -11.60 -17.78
CA ASN A 58 6.17 -12.28 -16.57
C ASN A 58 5.24 -13.49 -16.84
N ARG A 59 4.93 -13.77 -18.12
CA ARG A 59 4.04 -14.84 -18.60
C ARG A 59 2.56 -14.67 -18.25
N GLU A 60 2.13 -13.49 -17.84
CA GLU A 60 0.71 -13.17 -17.74
C GLU A 60 0.06 -13.13 -19.13
N GLY A 61 -1.28 -13.20 -19.17
CA GLY A 61 -2.02 -13.21 -20.42
C GLY A 61 -1.93 -11.89 -21.17
N PHE A 62 -1.59 -11.93 -22.47
CA PHE A 62 -1.54 -10.75 -23.34
C PHE A 62 -2.95 -10.32 -23.82
N ILE A 63 -3.76 -9.83 -22.89
CA ILE A 63 -5.18 -9.50 -23.08
C ILE A 63 -5.39 -8.02 -23.44
N TYR A 64 -4.91 -7.12 -22.58
CA TYR A 64 -4.99 -5.67 -22.84
C TYR A 64 -3.98 -5.27 -23.91
N ARG A 65 -4.42 -4.42 -24.84
CA ARG A 65 -3.64 -4.00 -26.01
C ARG A 65 -3.96 -2.57 -26.33
N ASN A 66 -2.95 -1.73 -26.47
CA ASN A 66 -3.12 -0.34 -26.86
C ASN A 66 -2.24 0.06 -28.05
N TRP A 67 -2.23 -0.78 -29.09
CA TRP A 67 -1.48 -0.55 -30.31
C TRP A 67 -1.82 0.79 -30.96
N LEU A 68 -0.78 1.50 -31.42
CA LEU A 68 -0.94 2.61 -32.35
C LEU A 68 -1.63 2.11 -33.62
N ILE A 69 -2.40 2.98 -34.27
CA ILE A 69 -3.05 2.63 -35.55
C ILE A 69 -2.00 2.16 -36.55
N GLY A 70 -2.18 0.94 -37.06
CA GLY A 70 -1.27 0.30 -38.00
C GLY A 70 -0.22 -0.60 -37.36
N GLN A 71 -0.22 -0.75 -36.02
CA GLN A 71 0.69 -1.63 -35.29
C GLN A 71 0.00 -2.88 -34.73
N PRO A 72 0.76 -3.97 -34.48
CA PRO A 72 2.17 -4.16 -34.84
C PRO A 72 2.35 -4.34 -36.36
N ASN A 73 3.45 -3.86 -36.93
CA ASN A 73 3.69 -3.87 -38.38
C ASN A 73 4.95 -4.63 -38.81
N ASN A 74 5.75 -5.02 -37.84
CA ASN A 74 7.02 -5.72 -37.98
C ASN A 74 7.90 -5.10 -39.08
N MET A 75 8.25 -3.83 -38.94
CA MET A 75 8.96 -3.10 -39.98
C MET A 75 10.31 -3.76 -40.28
N ASN A 76 10.53 -4.13 -41.54
CA ASN A 76 11.72 -4.87 -41.99
C ASN A 76 11.85 -6.31 -41.44
N GLY A 77 10.83 -6.85 -40.77
CA GLY A 77 10.81 -8.23 -40.28
C GLY A 77 11.69 -8.47 -39.05
N ASN A 78 11.92 -7.44 -38.22
CA ASN A 78 12.79 -7.52 -37.06
C ASN A 78 12.36 -6.59 -35.88
N GLU A 79 11.07 -6.32 -35.74
CA GLU A 79 10.53 -5.51 -34.65
C GLU A 79 9.78 -6.37 -33.64
N ASP A 80 10.51 -6.95 -32.69
CA ASP A 80 9.95 -7.98 -31.79
C ASP A 80 9.55 -7.45 -30.40
N TYR A 81 9.68 -6.15 -30.12
CA TYR A 81 9.60 -5.61 -28.75
C TYR A 81 8.71 -4.37 -28.66
N ILE A 82 7.92 -4.29 -27.59
CA ILE A 82 6.98 -3.19 -27.42
C ILE A 82 7.65 -1.95 -26.81
N GLU A 83 7.56 -0.83 -27.52
CA GLU A 83 7.74 0.50 -26.95
C GLU A 83 6.38 1.14 -26.60
N LEU A 84 6.33 1.81 -25.45
CA LEU A 84 5.25 2.69 -25.03
C LEU A 84 5.60 4.14 -25.36
N ARG A 85 4.67 4.82 -26.03
CA ARG A 85 4.77 6.24 -26.38
C ARG A 85 4.16 7.14 -25.31
N PRO A 86 4.52 8.43 -25.27
CA PRO A 86 3.97 9.37 -24.29
C PRO A 86 2.49 9.70 -24.54
N ASP A 87 1.97 9.38 -25.73
CA ASP A 87 0.53 9.44 -26.07
C ASP A 87 -0.24 8.20 -25.61
N GLY A 88 0.43 7.23 -24.97
CA GLY A 88 -0.13 6.01 -24.43
C GLY A 88 -0.20 4.84 -25.40
N TYR A 89 0.08 5.05 -26.69
CA TYR A 89 -0.01 3.98 -27.70
C TYR A 89 1.27 3.17 -27.82
N TRP A 90 1.13 1.92 -28.28
CA TRP A 90 2.22 0.96 -28.40
C TRP A 90 2.69 0.84 -29.84
N ASN A 91 3.98 0.59 -29.98
CA ASN A 91 4.62 0.27 -31.25
C ASN A 91 5.52 -0.94 -31.03
N ASP A 92 5.52 -1.90 -31.95
CA ASP A 92 6.57 -2.91 -32.03
C ASP A 92 7.82 -2.26 -32.64
N GLN A 93 8.99 -2.65 -32.13
CA GLN A 93 10.23 -1.99 -32.49
C GLN A 93 11.43 -2.92 -32.34
N ASN A 94 12.46 -2.64 -33.13
CA ASN A 94 13.72 -3.35 -33.04
C ASN A 94 14.41 -3.04 -31.69
N GLY A 95 14.73 -4.11 -30.94
CA GLY A 95 15.23 -4.02 -29.58
C GLY A 95 16.64 -3.44 -29.44
N ALA A 96 17.39 -3.27 -30.53
CA ALA A 96 18.77 -2.76 -30.48
C ALA A 96 18.85 -1.25 -30.20
N SER A 97 17.75 -0.51 -30.36
CA SER A 97 17.72 0.93 -30.09
C SER A 97 17.73 1.23 -28.59
N SER A 98 18.54 2.21 -28.16
CA SER A 98 18.52 2.67 -26.78
C SER A 98 17.29 3.55 -26.51
N ARG A 99 16.47 3.18 -25.51
CA ARG A 99 15.28 3.94 -25.08
C ARG A 99 15.21 3.99 -23.57
N GLU A 100 14.38 4.90 -23.04
CA GLU A 100 13.97 4.78 -21.64
C GLU A 100 13.29 3.42 -21.42
N PHE A 101 13.12 2.99 -20.18
CA PHE A 101 12.44 1.74 -19.89
C PHE A 101 11.76 1.82 -18.53
N VAL A 102 10.70 1.03 -18.37
CA VAL A 102 9.92 0.99 -17.14
C VAL A 102 10.08 -0.38 -16.51
N CYS A 103 10.60 -0.39 -15.28
CA CYS A 103 10.64 -1.60 -14.48
C CYS A 103 9.40 -1.67 -13.59
N GLU A 104 8.70 -2.78 -13.64
CA GLU A 104 7.71 -3.15 -12.64
C GLU A 104 8.40 -4.00 -11.57
N ILE A 105 8.35 -3.49 -10.34
CA ILE A 105 9.01 -4.09 -9.20
C ILE A 105 7.91 -4.53 -8.23
N PRO A 106 7.76 -5.84 -7.93
CA PRO A 106 6.74 -6.31 -7.02
C PRO A 106 6.88 -5.63 -5.66
N CYS A 107 5.75 -5.12 -5.15
CA CYS A 107 5.66 -4.58 -3.81
C CYS A 107 5.91 -5.69 -2.77
N TRP A 108 6.59 -5.34 -1.68
CA TRP A 108 6.69 -6.25 -0.53
C TRP A 108 5.30 -6.54 0.04
N THR A 109 5.00 -7.81 0.27
CA THR A 109 3.79 -8.19 1.01
C THR A 109 4.06 -8.03 2.50
N LEU A 110 3.38 -7.08 3.14
CA LEU A 110 3.46 -6.87 4.58
C LEU A 110 2.39 -7.70 5.30
N THR A 111 2.83 -8.65 6.13
CA THR A 111 1.94 -9.49 6.95
C THR A 111 2.27 -9.28 8.43
N GLN A 112 1.27 -8.94 9.24
CA GLN A 112 1.43 -8.97 10.70
C GLN A 112 1.49 -10.42 11.17
N ILE A 113 2.59 -10.81 11.82
CA ILE A 113 2.82 -12.17 12.32
C ILE A 113 2.75 -12.27 13.85
N GLU A 114 2.85 -11.14 14.57
CA GLU A 114 2.80 -11.08 16.03
C GLU A 114 2.04 -9.82 16.50
N GLY A 115 1.45 -9.91 17.70
CA GLY A 115 0.74 -8.83 18.36
C GLY A 115 -0.79 -8.86 18.16
N PRO A 116 -1.51 -7.89 18.75
CA PRO A 116 -2.96 -7.79 18.64
C PRO A 116 -3.41 -7.65 17.19
N LYS A 117 -4.44 -8.38 16.79
CA LYS A 117 -4.94 -8.37 15.40
C LYS A 117 -5.81 -7.14 15.17
N ARG A 118 -5.88 -6.71 13.91
CA ARG A 118 -6.84 -5.67 13.51
C ARG A 118 -8.26 -6.04 13.97
N GLY A 119 -8.90 -5.14 14.70
CA GLY A 119 -10.27 -5.29 15.19
C GLY A 119 -10.42 -6.03 16.51
N THR A 120 -9.33 -6.42 17.19
CA THR A 120 -9.39 -7.01 18.52
C THR A 120 -9.13 -5.98 19.62
N GLU A 121 -9.71 -6.19 20.80
CA GLU A 121 -9.34 -5.42 21.99
C GLU A 121 -7.85 -5.60 22.33
N VAL A 122 -7.18 -4.50 22.70
CA VAL A 122 -5.78 -4.50 23.08
C VAL A 122 -5.69 -4.29 24.59
N PRO A 123 -5.20 -5.27 25.37
CA PRO A 123 -5.07 -5.13 26.83
C PRO A 123 -4.13 -4.01 27.25
N CYS A 124 -4.18 -3.61 28.52
CA CYS A 124 -3.21 -2.70 29.11
C CYS A 124 -1.79 -3.30 29.10
N GLY A 125 -0.77 -2.47 28.91
CA GLY A 125 0.63 -2.88 28.94
C GLY A 125 1.38 -2.69 27.63
N THR A 126 2.56 -3.29 27.53
CA THR A 126 3.42 -3.20 26.35
C THR A 126 3.18 -4.40 25.43
N HIS A 127 2.83 -4.13 24.18
CA HIS A 127 2.59 -5.13 23.16
C HIS A 127 3.62 -5.01 22.05
N ARG A 128 4.31 -6.10 21.74
CA ARG A 128 5.17 -6.17 20.58
C ARG A 128 4.33 -6.51 19.36
N ILE A 129 4.46 -5.70 18.31
CA ILE A 129 3.85 -5.95 17.01
C ILE A 129 4.96 -6.24 16.02
N THR A 130 4.81 -7.35 15.29
CA THR A 130 5.81 -7.80 14.32
C THR A 130 5.18 -7.96 12.94
N TYR A 131 5.80 -7.34 11.95
CA TYR A 131 5.47 -7.50 10.54
C TYR A 131 6.60 -8.23 9.82
N VAL A 132 6.22 -9.06 8.86
CA VAL A 132 7.13 -9.62 7.87
C VAL A 132 6.80 -8.99 6.53
N ALA A 133 7.78 -8.32 5.95
CA ALA A 133 7.79 -7.97 4.53
C ALA A 133 8.32 -9.19 3.76
N SER A 134 7.54 -9.71 2.82
CA SER A 134 7.97 -10.83 1.95
C SER A 134 7.99 -10.38 0.48
N LYS A 135 9.06 -10.73 -0.24
CA LYS A 135 9.22 -10.53 -1.68
C LYS A 135 10.09 -11.64 -2.27
N ASP A 136 9.61 -12.36 -3.27
CA ASP A 136 10.36 -13.38 -4.03
C ASP A 136 11.14 -14.39 -3.17
N GLY A 137 10.51 -14.88 -2.09
CA GLY A 137 11.13 -15.79 -1.11
C GLY A 137 12.06 -15.11 -0.11
N GLY A 138 12.50 -13.87 -0.38
CA GLY A 138 13.12 -12.98 0.58
C GLY A 138 12.12 -12.51 1.64
N LYS A 139 12.57 -12.46 2.89
CA LYS A 139 11.78 -11.99 4.02
C LYS A 139 12.60 -11.05 4.87
N ASP A 140 12.01 -9.92 5.24
CA ASP A 140 12.55 -9.04 6.26
C ASP A 140 11.50 -8.86 7.37
N THR A 141 11.96 -8.78 8.61
CA THR A 141 11.09 -8.77 9.79
C THR A 141 11.36 -7.53 10.60
N CYS A 142 10.32 -6.73 10.82
CA CYS A 142 10.40 -5.53 11.65
C CYS A 142 9.43 -5.65 12.82
N SER A 143 9.88 -5.24 14.01
CA SER A 143 9.06 -5.20 15.21
C SER A 143 9.13 -3.84 15.88
N PHE A 144 8.02 -3.44 16.49
CA PHE A 144 7.95 -2.26 17.36
C PHE A 144 7.07 -2.54 18.56
N ASN A 145 7.27 -1.78 19.63
CA ASN A 145 6.49 -1.89 20.84
C ASN A 145 5.44 -0.77 20.89
N VAL A 146 4.20 -1.16 21.20
CA VAL A 146 3.10 -0.24 21.51
C VAL A 146 2.85 -0.32 23.01
N GLN A 147 2.96 0.80 23.71
CA GLN A 147 2.58 0.87 25.12
C GLN A 147 1.16 1.41 25.24
N VAL A 148 0.24 0.55 25.67
CA VAL A 148 -1.11 0.94 26.05
C VAL A 148 -1.09 1.32 27.52
N LYS A 149 -1.04 2.62 27.77
CA LYS A 149 -1.22 3.16 29.11
C LYS A 149 -2.71 3.16 29.41
N CYS A 150 -3.09 2.30 30.34
CA CYS A 150 -4.38 2.43 30.99
C CYS A 150 -4.15 3.24 32.25
N ASP A 151 -4.92 4.31 32.43
CA ASP A 151 -5.02 4.91 33.74
C ASP A 151 -5.53 3.84 34.71
N SER A 152 -4.91 3.76 35.89
CA SER A 152 -5.45 2.97 36.99
C SER A 152 -6.80 3.57 37.36
N LEU A 153 -7.87 3.01 36.78
CA LEU A 153 -9.25 3.41 37.06
C LEU A 153 -9.66 2.91 38.46
N GLU A 154 -9.00 3.40 39.51
CA GLU A 154 -9.35 3.04 40.90
C GLU A 154 -10.74 3.56 41.31
N LYS A 155 -11.46 4.31 40.46
CA LYS A 155 -12.71 4.97 40.87
C LYS A 155 -13.76 5.21 39.79
N TYR A 156 -13.72 4.48 38.68
CA TYR A 156 -14.82 4.55 37.71
C TYR A 156 -15.75 3.35 37.88
N CYS A 157 -17.05 3.63 37.98
CA CYS A 157 -18.08 2.60 38.03
C CYS A 157 -17.99 1.71 36.78
N ASN A 158 -18.34 0.42 36.91
CA ASN A 158 -18.45 -0.48 35.75
C ASN A 158 -19.26 0.18 34.63
N SER A 159 -18.64 0.33 33.46
CA SER A 159 -19.32 0.80 32.25
C SER A 159 -20.54 -0.07 32.00
N ARG A 160 -21.74 0.53 31.95
CA ARG A 160 -22.94 -0.16 31.46
C ARG A 160 -22.97 -0.11 29.94
N GLY A 161 -21.89 -0.61 29.31
CA GLY A 161 -21.41 -0.39 27.92
C GLY A 161 -22.37 -0.58 26.75
N ARG A 162 -23.56 0.03 26.80
CA ARG A 162 -24.57 0.10 25.74
C ARG A 162 -25.14 1.51 25.58
N ASP A 163 -24.62 2.49 26.31
CA ASP A 163 -25.13 3.87 26.32
C ASP A 163 -23.98 4.88 26.41
N SER A 164 -23.68 5.55 25.29
CA SER A 164 -22.62 6.55 25.20
C SER A 164 -22.93 7.83 26.00
N ARG A 165 -24.09 7.98 26.63
CA ARG A 165 -24.38 9.12 27.54
C ARG A 165 -23.60 9.06 28.85
N HIS A 166 -23.08 7.91 29.24
CA HIS A 166 -22.41 7.73 30.53
C HIS A 166 -20.89 7.81 30.42
N MET A 167 -20.32 7.21 29.37
CA MET A 167 -18.88 7.23 29.11
C MET A 167 -18.62 6.94 27.64
N TRP A 168 -17.67 7.64 27.04
CA TRP A 168 -17.20 7.39 25.68
C TRP A 168 -15.69 7.67 25.57
N VAL A 169 -15.04 7.08 24.56
CA VAL A 169 -13.72 7.56 24.14
C VAL A 169 -13.95 8.90 23.46
N ASP A 170 -13.42 9.96 24.06
CA ASP A 170 -13.50 11.32 23.52
C ASP A 170 -12.49 11.53 22.40
N SER A 171 -11.26 11.04 22.59
CA SER A 171 -10.24 11.06 21.56
C SER A 171 -9.23 9.92 21.63
N VAL A 172 -8.67 9.60 20.47
CA VAL A 172 -7.53 8.70 20.30
C VAL A 172 -6.41 9.48 19.64
N SER A 173 -5.20 9.35 20.17
CA SER A 173 -4.00 9.87 19.50
C SER A 173 -2.85 8.87 19.49
N ILE A 174 -2.14 8.86 18.35
CA ILE A 174 -0.94 8.06 18.12
C ILE A 174 -0.08 8.74 17.05
N SER A 175 1.18 9.04 17.38
CA SER A 175 2.09 9.77 16.46
C SER A 175 1.44 11.08 15.96
N THR A 176 1.33 11.28 14.64
CA THR A 176 0.65 12.42 14.00
C THR A 176 -0.86 12.30 13.92
N LEU A 177 -1.43 11.12 14.22
CA LEU A 177 -2.88 10.93 14.21
C LEU A 177 -3.47 11.46 15.51
N HIS A 178 -4.39 12.42 15.36
CA HIS A 178 -5.23 12.94 16.44
C HIS A 178 -6.69 12.88 15.99
N HIS A 179 -7.49 12.02 16.62
CA HIS A 179 -8.90 11.84 16.25
C HIS A 179 -9.82 12.03 17.45
N HIS A 180 -10.78 12.96 17.32
CA HIS A 180 -11.85 13.15 18.29
C HIS A 180 -13.09 12.36 17.86
N SER A 181 -13.41 11.31 18.61
CA SER A 181 -14.60 10.49 18.40
C SER A 181 -15.86 11.20 18.90
N GLY A 182 -15.81 11.76 20.12
CA GLY A 182 -16.95 12.39 20.81
C GLY A 182 -18.07 11.42 21.21
N ASN A 183 -19.18 11.96 21.76
CA ASN A 183 -20.34 11.17 22.21
C ASN A 183 -21.27 10.79 21.04
N ASN A 184 -20.89 9.82 20.22
CA ASN A 184 -21.63 9.45 19.01
C ASN A 184 -22.06 7.97 18.94
N GLY A 185 -22.38 7.33 20.08
CA GLY A 185 -22.92 5.97 20.08
C GLY A 185 -21.89 4.84 20.25
N GLY A 186 -20.63 5.18 20.53
CA GLY A 186 -19.62 4.21 20.96
C GLY A 186 -18.66 3.78 19.86
N TYR A 187 -17.40 4.15 20.09
CA TYR A 187 -16.15 3.48 19.68
C TYR A 187 -15.83 3.28 18.19
N TYR A 188 -16.73 3.57 17.25
CA TYR A 188 -16.46 3.38 15.83
C TYR A 188 -16.77 4.64 15.01
N LYS A 189 -15.73 5.43 14.75
CA LYS A 189 -15.64 6.25 13.54
C LYS A 189 -14.58 5.61 12.65
N ASN A 190 -14.87 5.51 11.35
CA ASN A 190 -13.93 5.02 10.34
C ASN A 190 -12.71 5.94 10.29
N ILE A 191 -11.70 5.66 11.11
CA ILE A 191 -10.37 6.24 10.97
C ILE A 191 -9.74 5.54 9.77
N THR A 192 -9.78 6.20 8.61
CA THR A 192 -9.15 5.73 7.37
C THR A 192 -7.72 6.25 7.21
N GLU A 193 -7.33 7.20 8.04
CA GLU A 193 -6.00 7.81 8.05
C GLU A 193 -5.02 6.95 8.86
N CYS A 194 -3.85 6.68 8.29
CA CYS A 194 -2.76 5.97 8.94
C CYS A 194 -1.69 6.97 9.39
N PRO A 195 -1.25 6.95 10.67
CA PRO A 195 -0.14 7.78 11.11
C PRO A 195 1.18 7.34 10.46
N GLU A 196 2.11 8.28 10.28
CA GLU A 196 3.50 7.93 9.99
C GLU A 196 4.15 7.33 11.25
N ILE A 197 4.63 6.10 11.12
CA ILE A 197 5.39 5.39 12.14
C ILE A 197 6.69 4.87 11.54
N TYR A 198 7.75 4.94 12.32
CA TYR A 198 9.12 4.66 11.91
C TYR A 198 9.68 3.51 12.75
N SER A 199 10.49 2.67 12.11
CA SER A 199 11.13 1.53 12.78
C SER A 199 12.03 1.97 13.93
N GLY A 200 12.09 1.14 14.99
CA GLY A 200 12.93 1.36 16.17
C GLY A 200 12.43 2.44 17.14
N GLN A 201 11.32 3.11 16.83
CA GLN A 201 10.74 4.14 17.69
C GLN A 201 9.69 3.57 18.64
N THR A 202 9.44 4.27 19.74
CA THR A 202 8.36 3.96 20.68
C THR A 202 7.25 4.99 20.54
N TYR A 203 6.03 4.51 20.31
CA TYR A 203 4.85 5.35 20.20
C TYR A 203 3.94 5.14 21.41
N THR A 204 3.45 6.25 21.98
CA THR A 204 2.43 6.21 23.02
C THR A 204 1.06 6.33 22.35
N VAL A 205 0.17 5.38 22.66
CA VAL A 205 -1.24 5.49 22.32
C VAL A 205 -1.96 6.10 23.51
N SER A 206 -2.57 7.25 23.30
CA SER A 206 -3.35 7.94 24.32
C SER A 206 -4.84 7.81 24.00
N LEU A 207 -5.60 7.38 25.00
CA LEU A 207 -7.06 7.31 24.96
C LEU A 207 -7.60 8.28 26.00
N LEU A 208 -8.29 9.32 25.56
CA LEU A 208 -9.01 10.20 26.48
C LEU A 208 -10.45 9.70 26.60
N LEU A 209 -10.87 9.41 27.82
CA LEU A 209 -12.26 9.07 28.13
C LEU A 209 -12.94 10.34 28.68
N ASP A 210 -14.14 10.64 28.19
CA ASP A 210 -14.99 11.67 28.79
C ASP A 210 -16.15 10.99 29.52
N MET A 211 -16.42 11.49 30.73
CA MET A 211 -17.49 11.03 31.60
C MET A 211 -18.38 12.22 31.92
N GLN A 212 -19.61 12.19 31.42
CA GLN A 212 -20.64 13.08 31.97
C GLN A 212 -21.03 12.60 33.35
N VAL A 213 -20.46 13.24 34.37
CA VAL A 213 -21.00 13.24 35.72
C VAL A 213 -22.39 13.87 35.61
N LEU A 214 -23.45 13.06 35.56
CA LEU A 214 -24.76 13.53 35.97
C LEU A 214 -24.60 14.05 37.40
N SER A 215 -24.63 15.36 37.55
CA SER A 215 -24.75 16.04 38.82
C SER A 215 -26.08 15.68 39.47
N THR A 216 -26.18 14.50 40.09
CA THR A 216 -27.29 14.19 40.99
C THR A 216 -26.94 13.09 41.99
N MET A 217 -26.74 13.55 43.23
CA MET A 217 -27.02 12.86 44.51
C MET A 217 -26.11 11.71 44.98
N CYS A 218 -25.02 12.10 45.66
CA CYS A 218 -24.70 11.52 46.97
C CYS A 218 -25.13 12.51 48.07
N THR A 219 -26.44 12.74 48.21
CA THR A 219 -27.02 13.30 49.44
C THR A 219 -28.09 12.33 49.96
N GLY A 220 -27.62 11.19 50.46
CA GLY A 220 -28.42 10.32 51.33
C GLY A 220 -28.43 10.91 52.73
N ARG A 221 -29.55 11.54 53.08
CA ARG A 221 -29.90 12.09 54.39
C ARG A 221 -29.96 10.94 55.41
N TRP A 222 -29.38 11.12 56.60
CA TRP A 222 -29.70 10.31 57.77
C TRP A 222 -31.13 10.64 58.20
N GLY A 223 -31.94 9.60 58.37
CA GLY A 223 -33.28 9.59 58.96
C GLY A 223 -33.61 8.17 59.33
#